data_AF-A0A8I0CMX7-F1
#
_entry.id   AF-A0A8I0CMX7-F1
#
_cell.length_a   1.000
_cell.length_b   1.000
_cell.length_c   1.000
_cell.angle_alpha   90.00
_cell.angle_beta   90.00
_cell.angle_gamma   90.00
#
_symmetry.space_group_name_H-M   'P 1'
#
loop_
_entity.id
_entity.type
_entity.pdbx_description
1 polymer ?
#
loop_
_entity_poly.entity_id
_entity_poly.type
_entity_poly.pdbx_seq_one_letter_code
_entity_poly.pdbx_strand_id
1 'polypeptide(L)'
;MSTLSDAHGTPTHSTHRPRAAHSAPVADASHGASGTGTTPPSRRRTGRIIAGAVAACALGAVGLAGQGVAGPVASAVPATSAPAGDTTAPATPATSAPAAAPSTTAAPAPTGDTTAPAAPADLQHAVDRVAQETGATLGVSLIRADGTGAQSAGPLQSGPAWSTSKIPVSVAALRKDPTLLPTVQAAIEKSDNAAATTLWESLGTPEEAGRAAEQVLRDGGDTTTHVETRKVRPEFTSFGQTQWSLADQAAFITHLPQVEGAAPVLDAMHHVIPEQAYGLGTLAGAAFKGGWGPDENGRYLVRQVALVDTPAGLVGVAVAVQPADGTYEAGQTALTALAGAIRGVVTGA
;
A
#
# COMPACT_ATOMS: atom_id res chain seq x y z
N MET A 1 8.25 -52.34 12.95
CA MET A 1 7.62 -53.14 14.02
C MET A 1 7.88 -52.35 15.30
N SER A 2 7.03 -51.39 15.68
CA SER A 2 5.59 -51.50 16.07
C SER A 2 5.49 -52.17 17.45
N THR A 3 4.75 -51.69 18.46
CA THR A 3 3.41 -51.03 18.49
C THR A 3 3.31 -50.03 19.66
N LEU A 4 2.84 -48.78 19.45
CA LEU A 4 1.47 -48.22 19.70
C LEU A 4 1.08 -47.89 21.16
N SER A 5 0.19 -46.89 21.29
CA SER A 5 -0.40 -46.32 22.52
C SER A 5 -1.54 -47.18 23.09
N ASP A 6 -1.92 -46.95 24.36
CA ASP A 6 -3.16 -46.22 24.71
C ASP A 6 -3.35 -46.03 26.24
N ALA A 7 -4.43 -45.37 26.67
CA ALA A 7 -4.62 -44.83 28.02
C ALA A 7 -5.93 -45.26 28.71
N HIS A 8 -5.92 -45.35 30.06
CA HIS A 8 -7.05 -45.24 31.01
C HIS A 8 -6.49 -45.26 32.46
N GLY A 9 -7.09 -44.68 33.52
CA GLY A 9 -8.15 -43.66 33.57
C GLY A 9 -8.96 -43.61 34.89
N THR A 10 -8.90 -42.49 35.63
CA THR A 10 -9.94 -42.01 36.62
C THR A 10 -10.28 -42.90 37.85
N PRO A 11 -11.15 -42.49 38.81
CA PRO A 11 -11.66 -41.15 39.18
C PRO A 11 -11.53 -40.80 40.70
N THR A 12 -11.87 -39.57 41.08
CA THR A 12 -12.80 -39.33 42.20
C THR A 12 -13.58 -38.03 41.96
N HIS A 13 -14.91 -38.10 42.01
CA HIS A 13 -15.79 -36.93 42.06
C HIS A 13 -16.35 -36.80 43.48
N SER A 14 -16.58 -35.58 43.95
CA SER A 14 -17.48 -35.31 45.07
C SER A 14 -18.45 -34.19 44.69
N THR A 15 -19.65 -34.21 45.26
CA THR A 15 -20.82 -33.51 44.72
C THR A 15 -21.50 -32.64 45.77
N HIS A 16 -21.80 -31.38 45.43
CA HIS A 16 -23.04 -30.77 45.88
C HIS A 16 -23.55 -29.64 44.97
N ARG A 17 -24.88 -29.54 44.91
CA ARG A 17 -25.69 -28.51 44.26
C ARG A 17 -26.99 -28.36 45.10
N PRO A 18 -27.94 -27.49 44.73
CA PRO A 18 -27.98 -26.03 44.86
C PRO A 18 -28.97 -25.53 45.95
N ARG A 19 -29.02 -24.20 46.19
CA ARG A 19 -30.30 -23.48 46.38
C ARG A 19 -30.20 -22.02 45.89
N ALA A 20 -31.33 -21.31 45.77
CA ALA A 20 -31.45 -20.02 45.10
C ALA A 20 -32.55 -19.11 45.73
N ALA A 21 -32.60 -17.84 45.29
CA ALA A 21 -33.52 -16.75 45.63
C ALA A 21 -33.37 -16.18 47.08
N HIS A 22 -33.57 -14.88 47.36
CA HIS A 22 -34.57 -13.92 46.83
C HIS A 22 -34.14 -12.42 46.83
N SER A 23 -34.86 -11.60 46.04
CA SER A 23 -35.28 -10.17 46.21
C SER A 23 -34.31 -9.12 46.83
N ALA A 24 -33.89 -8.01 46.20
CA ALA A 24 -34.64 -6.86 45.62
C ALA A 24 -35.51 -6.05 46.63
N PRO A 25 -35.78 -4.71 46.48
CA PRO A 25 -35.21 -3.64 45.63
C PRO A 25 -35.07 -2.25 46.38
N VAL A 26 -35.44 -1.11 45.74
CA VAL A 26 -35.70 0.28 46.25
C VAL A 26 -34.49 1.26 46.20
N ALA A 27 -34.58 2.47 45.60
CA ALA A 27 -35.59 3.04 44.69
C ALA A 27 -35.04 4.13 43.72
N ASP A 28 -35.51 5.39 43.81
CA ASP A 28 -35.57 6.37 42.70
C ASP A 28 -35.54 7.85 43.18
N ALA A 29 -35.21 8.78 42.28
CA ALA A 29 -35.57 10.20 42.35
C ALA A 29 -35.81 10.77 40.92
N SER A 30 -37.08 10.94 40.54
CA SER A 30 -37.53 11.30 39.18
C SER A 30 -38.45 12.54 39.16
N HIS A 31 -38.63 13.16 37.99
CA HIS A 31 -39.71 14.08 37.53
C HIS A 31 -39.48 14.29 35.99
N GLY A 32 -40.42 14.27 35.04
CA GLY A 32 -41.88 14.11 35.02
C GLY A 32 -42.56 15.28 34.28
N ALA A 33 -43.50 15.16 33.32
CA ALA A 33 -44.13 14.05 32.58
C ALA A 33 -44.83 14.65 31.30
N SER A 34 -45.74 14.07 30.49
CA SER A 34 -46.49 12.79 30.44
C SER A 34 -47.17 12.57 29.05
N GLY A 35 -47.55 11.32 28.72
CA GLY A 35 -48.65 10.97 27.78
C GLY A 35 -48.33 10.73 26.28
N THR A 36 -49.09 9.94 25.51
CA THR A 36 -50.19 8.99 25.84
C THR A 36 -50.51 8.03 24.67
N GLY A 37 -50.58 6.71 24.92
CA GLY A 37 -51.21 5.69 24.02
C GLY A 37 -50.44 5.30 22.74
N THR A 38 -50.73 4.21 22.01
CA THR A 38 -51.53 2.98 22.27
C THR A 38 -51.07 1.90 21.25
N THR A 39 -50.92 0.62 21.66
CA THR A 39 -50.50 -0.50 20.75
C THR A 39 -51.53 -1.63 20.79
N PRO A 40 -51.87 -2.28 19.65
CA PRO A 40 -51.33 -3.62 19.31
C PRO A 40 -51.31 -3.90 17.77
N PRO A 41 -51.11 -5.15 17.27
CA PRO A 41 -50.38 -6.32 17.78
C PRO A 41 -49.25 -6.80 16.84
N SER A 42 -48.49 -7.82 17.27
CA SER A 42 -47.39 -8.44 16.51
C SER A 42 -47.81 -9.26 15.27
N ARG A 43 -46.97 -9.29 14.23
CA ARG A 43 -46.91 -10.39 13.24
C ARG A 43 -45.49 -10.95 13.11
N ARG A 44 -45.38 -12.28 13.04
CA ARG A 44 -44.13 -13.00 12.72
C ARG A 44 -43.90 -13.06 11.21
N ARG A 45 -42.63 -12.96 10.76
CA ARG A 45 -42.10 -13.87 9.71
C ARG A 45 -40.57 -13.88 9.64
N THR A 46 -40.07 -15.08 9.35
CA THR A 46 -38.76 -15.46 8.77
C THR A 46 -37.80 -14.34 8.34
N GLY A 47 -36.58 -14.37 8.86
CA GLY A 47 -35.45 -13.64 8.28
C GLY A 47 -34.95 -14.24 6.96
N ARG A 48 -34.09 -13.49 6.26
CA ARG A 48 -33.33 -13.94 5.08
C ARG A 48 -31.89 -13.44 5.21
N ILE A 49 -30.93 -14.27 4.83
CA ILE A 49 -29.51 -13.89 4.73
C ILE A 49 -29.36 -12.94 3.53
N ILE A 50 -28.64 -11.82 3.72
CA ILE A 50 -28.26 -10.93 2.62
C ILE A 50 -26.89 -11.37 2.10
N ALA A 51 -26.88 -12.03 0.94
CA ALA A 51 -25.65 -12.22 0.18
C ALA A 51 -25.47 -11.03 -0.76
N GLY A 52 -24.34 -10.33 -0.67
CA GLY A 52 -24.01 -9.24 -1.59
C GLY A 52 -23.65 -9.80 -2.97
N ALA A 53 -24.39 -9.40 -4.00
CA ALA A 53 -24.07 -9.74 -5.39
C ALA A 53 -23.42 -8.54 -6.08
N VAL A 54 -22.20 -8.72 -6.59
CA VAL A 54 -21.52 -7.72 -7.42
C VAL A 54 -22.19 -7.67 -8.79
N ALA A 55 -22.73 -6.52 -9.15
CA ALA A 55 -23.44 -6.33 -10.43
C ALA A 55 -22.44 -5.97 -11.56
N ALA A 56 -22.18 -6.92 -12.46
CA ALA A 56 -21.45 -6.65 -13.69
C ALA A 56 -22.38 -6.02 -14.74
N CYS A 57 -22.15 -4.75 -15.09
CA CYS A 57 -22.91 -4.06 -16.13
C CYS A 57 -22.40 -4.43 -17.53
N ALA A 58 -23.14 -5.29 -18.24
CA ALA A 58 -22.90 -5.56 -19.65
C ALA A 58 -23.56 -4.48 -20.53
N LEU A 59 -22.77 -3.78 -21.35
CA LEU A 59 -23.30 -2.87 -22.38
C LEU A 59 -23.70 -3.69 -23.61
N GLY A 60 -25.00 -3.71 -23.92
CA GLY A 60 -25.54 -4.36 -25.11
C GLY A 60 -25.51 -3.43 -26.33
N ALA A 61 -24.93 -3.89 -27.43
CA ALA A 61 -25.04 -3.25 -28.73
C ALA A 61 -25.90 -4.11 -29.68
N VAL A 62 -27.06 -3.61 -30.07
CA VAL A 62 -27.88 -4.21 -31.14
C VAL A 62 -27.40 -3.64 -32.47
N GLY A 63 -26.85 -4.49 -33.33
CA GLY A 63 -26.30 -4.09 -34.63
C GLY A 63 -27.31 -4.13 -35.79
N LEU A 64 -26.81 -3.83 -36.99
CA LEU A 64 -27.47 -4.14 -38.26
C LEU A 64 -26.50 -4.91 -39.17
N ALA A 65 -27.03 -5.69 -40.11
CA ALA A 65 -26.36 -6.89 -40.61
C ALA A 65 -25.47 -6.71 -41.84
N GLY A 66 -24.41 -7.51 -41.90
CA GLY A 66 -23.70 -7.92 -43.12
C GLY A 66 -23.28 -9.38 -42.98
N GLN A 67 -23.79 -10.27 -43.84
CA GLN A 67 -23.56 -11.72 -43.70
C GLN A 67 -22.32 -12.17 -44.48
N GLY A 68 -21.48 -13.00 -43.84
CA GLY A 68 -20.37 -13.73 -44.45
C GLY A 68 -20.16 -15.04 -43.71
N VAL A 69 -19.96 -16.15 -44.43
CA VAL A 69 -20.02 -17.51 -43.88
C VAL A 69 -18.63 -18.14 -43.76
N ALA A 70 -18.27 -18.59 -42.56
CA ALA A 70 -17.21 -19.56 -42.31
C ALA A 70 -17.51 -20.39 -41.05
N GLY A 71 -17.10 -21.66 -41.04
CA GLY A 71 -17.32 -22.60 -39.93
C GLY A 71 -16.24 -22.55 -38.84
N PRO A 72 -16.40 -23.33 -37.75
CA PRO A 72 -15.54 -23.26 -36.57
C PRO A 72 -14.21 -24.01 -36.74
N VAL A 73 -13.19 -23.53 -36.03
CA VAL A 73 -11.99 -24.29 -35.68
C VAL A 73 -11.83 -24.29 -34.15
N ALA A 74 -11.51 -25.45 -33.60
CA ALA A 74 -11.37 -25.64 -32.15
C ALA A 74 -9.98 -26.20 -31.80
N SER A 75 -9.46 -25.72 -30.68
CA SER A 75 -8.50 -26.37 -29.76
C SER A 75 -7.19 -27.00 -30.27
N ALA A 76 -6.13 -26.62 -29.54
CA ALA A 76 -5.00 -27.44 -29.10
C ALA A 76 -3.88 -27.83 -30.10
N VAL A 77 -2.67 -27.41 -29.73
CA VAL A 77 -1.37 -28.06 -30.00
C VAL A 77 -0.45 -27.83 -28.76
N PRO A 78 0.59 -28.63 -28.51
CA PRO A 78 0.81 -29.15 -27.15
C PRO A 78 2.16 -28.79 -26.51
N ALA A 79 2.37 -29.27 -25.28
CA ALA A 79 3.69 -29.35 -24.65
C ALA A 79 4.64 -30.30 -25.42
N THR A 80 5.94 -30.15 -25.24
CA THR A 80 6.96 -31.10 -25.74
C THR A 80 8.08 -31.24 -24.71
N SER A 81 8.40 -32.48 -24.34
CA SER A 81 9.42 -32.83 -23.35
C SER A 81 10.76 -33.16 -24.00
N ALA A 82 11.88 -32.87 -23.32
CA ALA A 82 13.21 -33.33 -23.72
C ALA A 82 13.59 -34.64 -22.97
N PRO A 83 14.26 -35.61 -23.61
CA PRO A 83 14.68 -36.87 -23.00
C PRO A 83 16.09 -36.80 -22.37
N ALA A 84 16.44 -37.83 -21.58
CA ALA A 84 17.76 -38.01 -20.97
C ALA A 84 18.70 -38.89 -21.84
N GLY A 85 20.00 -38.89 -21.49
CA GLY A 85 21.05 -39.76 -22.04
C GLY A 85 22.19 -39.90 -21.03
N ASP A 86 22.84 -41.07 -20.96
CA ASP A 86 23.56 -41.56 -19.78
C ASP A 86 25.07 -41.79 -19.99
N THR A 87 25.84 -41.72 -18.88
CA THR A 87 27.22 -42.25 -18.68
C THR A 87 28.35 -41.67 -19.59
N THR A 88 29.66 -41.73 -19.27
CA THR A 88 30.41 -42.57 -18.31
C THR A 88 31.65 -41.83 -17.75
N ALA A 89 32.17 -42.22 -16.57
CA ALA A 89 33.50 -41.85 -16.04
C ALA A 89 34.55 -42.96 -16.35
N PRO A 90 35.88 -42.81 -16.13
CA PRO A 90 36.47 -42.67 -14.77
C PRO A 90 37.85 -41.94 -14.64
N ALA A 91 38.43 -42.04 -13.44
CA ALA A 91 39.87 -42.02 -13.11
C ALA A 91 40.64 -40.69 -12.88
N THR A 92 40.82 -40.37 -11.60
CA THR A 92 41.86 -39.53 -10.96
C THR A 92 43.26 -40.18 -11.02
N PRO A 93 44.41 -39.47 -10.81
CA PRO A 93 44.88 -39.22 -9.41
C PRO A 93 45.79 -37.99 -9.14
N ALA A 94 46.14 -37.83 -7.85
CA ALA A 94 47.35 -37.23 -7.28
C ALA A 94 47.47 -35.69 -7.04
N THR A 95 47.08 -35.29 -5.82
CA THR A 95 47.96 -34.72 -4.77
C THR A 95 48.99 -33.62 -5.10
N SER A 96 48.87 -32.44 -4.46
CA SER A 96 49.93 -31.87 -3.59
C SER A 96 49.52 -30.61 -2.79
N ALA A 97 49.86 -30.62 -1.50
CA ALA A 97 50.00 -29.51 -0.54
C ALA A 97 51.09 -29.97 0.48
N PRO A 98 51.81 -29.13 1.26
CA PRO A 98 51.40 -27.83 1.82
C PRO A 98 52.51 -26.73 1.82
N ALA A 99 52.30 -25.59 2.52
CA ALA A 99 53.13 -25.18 3.69
C ALA A 99 53.00 -23.67 4.07
N ALA A 100 52.81 -23.43 5.38
CA ALA A 100 53.30 -22.35 6.26
C ALA A 100 53.35 -20.85 5.82
N ALA A 101 52.97 -19.98 6.77
CA ALA A 101 53.23 -18.53 6.77
C ALA A 101 54.54 -18.19 7.52
N PRO A 102 54.89 -16.89 7.62
CA PRO A 102 55.18 -16.36 8.96
C PRO A 102 54.34 -15.11 9.31
N SER A 103 54.25 -14.83 10.62
CA SER A 103 53.44 -13.74 11.20
C SER A 103 54.17 -12.39 11.23
N THR A 104 53.41 -11.29 11.22
CA THR A 104 53.84 -10.01 11.80
C THR A 104 52.74 -9.46 12.71
N THR A 105 53.13 -9.01 13.90
CA THR A 105 52.22 -8.48 14.92
C THR A 105 52.09 -6.96 14.80
N ALA A 106 50.85 -6.45 14.86
CA ALA A 106 50.55 -5.04 15.10
C ALA A 106 49.67 -4.93 16.35
N ALA A 107 49.92 -3.91 17.18
CA ALA A 107 49.27 -3.73 18.48
C ALA A 107 47.92 -2.99 18.39
N PRO A 108 47.00 -3.18 19.35
CA PRO A 108 45.70 -2.51 19.35
C PRO A 108 45.80 -1.03 19.70
N ALA A 109 45.00 -0.22 19.02
CA ALA A 109 44.75 1.20 19.28
C ALA A 109 43.22 1.46 19.24
N PRO A 110 42.72 2.54 19.86
CA PRO A 110 41.64 2.40 20.85
C PRO A 110 40.23 2.26 20.29
N THR A 111 39.37 1.62 21.08
CA THR A 111 37.91 1.64 20.95
C THR A 111 37.37 3.05 21.23
N GLY A 112 37.29 3.86 20.19
CA GLY A 112 36.51 5.11 20.19
C GLY A 112 35.14 4.86 19.58
N ASP A 113 34.14 4.53 20.40
CA ASP A 113 32.74 4.35 19.97
C ASP A 113 32.16 5.67 19.44
N THR A 114 32.39 5.91 18.15
CA THR A 114 31.89 7.08 17.42
C THR A 114 30.57 6.71 16.76
N THR A 115 29.52 6.58 17.56
CA THR A 115 28.18 6.18 17.10
C THR A 115 27.50 7.31 16.32
N ALA A 116 27.87 7.47 15.03
CA ALA A 116 27.18 8.35 14.09
C ALA A 116 27.45 7.95 12.63
N PRO A 117 26.44 7.88 11.74
CA PRO A 117 25.02 7.62 11.95
C PRO A 117 24.57 6.28 11.33
N ALA A 118 23.88 5.43 12.08
CA ALA A 118 23.46 4.09 11.64
C ALA A 118 22.24 4.06 10.67
N ALA A 119 22.04 5.10 9.85
CA ALA A 119 20.78 5.29 9.13
C ALA A 119 20.59 4.44 7.85
N PRO A 120 21.57 4.33 6.92
CA PRO A 120 21.33 3.68 5.62
C PRO A 120 21.18 2.15 5.71
N ALA A 121 21.90 1.53 6.65
CA ALA A 121 21.86 0.08 6.85
C ALA A 121 20.47 -0.39 7.28
N ASP A 122 19.86 0.28 8.25
CA ASP A 122 18.56 -0.09 8.82
C ASP A 122 17.43 -0.04 7.77
N LEU A 123 17.44 0.95 6.88
CA LEU A 123 16.45 1.08 5.81
C LEU A 123 16.61 -0.01 4.75
N GLN A 124 17.85 -0.39 4.40
CA GLN A 124 18.11 -1.48 3.47
C GLN A 124 17.82 -2.86 4.10
N HIS A 125 18.19 -3.08 5.37
CA HIS A 125 17.84 -4.28 6.13
C HIS A 125 16.31 -4.45 6.27
N ALA A 126 15.57 -3.36 6.45
CA ALA A 126 14.10 -3.37 6.46
C ALA A 126 13.52 -3.84 5.12
N VAL A 127 14.07 -3.36 4.00
CA VAL A 127 13.69 -3.83 2.65
C VAL A 127 14.07 -5.28 2.44
N ASP A 128 15.31 -5.67 2.71
CA ASP A 128 15.83 -7.02 2.45
C ASP A 128 15.09 -8.08 3.25
N ARG A 129 14.73 -7.78 4.50
CA ARG A 129 13.91 -8.67 5.34
C ARG A 129 12.51 -8.85 4.74
N VAL A 130 11.83 -7.78 4.37
CA VAL A 130 10.46 -7.89 3.81
C VAL A 130 10.49 -8.54 2.42
N ALA A 131 11.52 -8.29 1.61
CA ALA A 131 11.73 -8.97 0.34
C ALA A 131 11.91 -10.50 0.52
N GLN A 132 12.61 -10.93 1.56
CA GLN A 132 12.73 -12.36 1.92
C GLN A 132 11.41 -12.92 2.47
N GLU A 133 10.67 -12.17 3.28
CA GLU A 133 9.38 -12.59 3.86
C GLU A 133 8.25 -12.73 2.83
N THR A 134 8.23 -11.89 1.78
CA THR A 134 7.11 -11.83 0.83
C THR A 134 7.48 -12.17 -0.63
N GLY A 135 8.76 -12.41 -0.92
CA GLY A 135 9.28 -12.59 -2.29
C GLY A 135 9.09 -11.38 -3.21
N ALA A 136 8.76 -10.22 -2.66
CA ALA A 136 8.40 -9.03 -3.44
C ALA A 136 9.64 -8.19 -3.81
N THR A 137 9.51 -7.41 -4.87
CA THR A 137 10.46 -6.35 -5.22
C THR A 137 9.96 -5.05 -4.58
N LEU A 138 10.67 -4.52 -3.59
CA LEU A 138 10.29 -3.31 -2.85
C LEU A 138 11.26 -2.16 -3.11
N GLY A 139 10.81 -0.95 -2.78
CA GLY A 139 11.63 0.24 -2.68
C GLY A 139 11.02 1.23 -1.68
N VAL A 140 11.88 2.02 -1.04
CA VAL A 140 11.51 3.09 -0.11
C VAL A 140 12.44 4.28 -0.29
N SER A 141 11.91 5.48 -0.12
CA SER A 141 12.67 6.70 0.11
C SER A 141 12.04 7.52 1.24
N LEU A 142 12.86 8.22 2.01
CA LEU A 142 12.42 9.14 3.06
C LEU A 142 13.36 10.35 3.17
N ILE A 143 12.84 11.47 3.66
CA ILE A 143 13.59 12.71 3.95
C ILE A 143 12.88 13.50 5.05
N ARG A 144 13.65 14.27 5.84
CA ARG A 144 13.13 15.14 6.91
C ARG A 144 12.92 16.57 6.39
N ALA A 145 12.01 17.32 7.01
CA ALA A 145 11.68 18.70 6.61
C ALA A 145 12.77 19.75 6.87
N ASP A 146 13.88 19.38 7.53
CA ASP A 146 15.12 20.16 7.59
C ASP A 146 16.10 19.86 6.43
N GLY A 147 15.69 19.00 5.49
CA GLY A 147 16.51 18.50 4.38
C GLY A 147 17.51 17.40 4.77
N THR A 148 17.56 16.98 6.04
CA THR A 148 18.50 15.96 6.52
C THR A 148 17.93 14.54 6.35
N GLY A 149 18.82 13.55 6.46
CA GLY A 149 18.42 12.14 6.44
C GLY A 149 17.69 11.71 5.17
N ALA A 150 18.00 12.33 4.03
CA ALA A 150 17.56 11.85 2.72
C ALA A 150 18.14 10.45 2.46
N GLN A 151 17.28 9.46 2.31
CA GLN A 151 17.66 8.05 2.21
C GLN A 151 16.76 7.31 1.22
N SER A 152 17.34 6.39 0.45
CA SER A 152 16.59 5.43 -0.37
C SER A 152 17.17 4.03 -0.23
N ALA A 153 16.32 3.01 -0.35
CA ALA A 153 16.69 1.61 -0.27
C ALA A 153 15.83 0.74 -1.22
N GLY A 154 16.34 -0.45 -1.56
CA GLY A 154 15.70 -1.41 -2.45
C GLY A 154 15.82 -1.12 -3.95
N PRO A 155 15.60 -2.12 -4.82
CA PRO A 155 15.72 -1.97 -6.27
C PRO A 155 14.61 -1.12 -6.92
N LEU A 156 13.42 -0.99 -6.33
CA LEU A 156 12.28 -0.31 -6.96
C LEU A 156 12.29 1.21 -6.70
N GLN A 157 13.18 1.94 -7.37
CA GLN A 157 13.38 3.38 -7.16
C GLN A 157 12.37 4.30 -7.87
N SER A 158 11.61 3.81 -8.85
CA SER A 158 10.64 4.61 -9.61
C SER A 158 9.55 3.75 -10.25
N GLY A 159 8.52 4.41 -10.80
CA GLY A 159 7.43 3.80 -11.56
C GLY A 159 6.28 4.79 -11.80
N PRO A 160 5.14 4.35 -12.37
CA PRO A 160 3.95 5.17 -12.51
C PRO A 160 3.46 5.71 -11.16
N ALA A 161 2.98 6.96 -11.14
CA ALA A 161 2.41 7.59 -9.94
C ALA A 161 1.08 6.96 -9.49
N TRP A 162 0.32 6.38 -10.42
CA TRP A 162 -1.06 5.91 -10.21
C TRP A 162 -1.90 6.97 -9.48
N SER A 163 -2.68 6.60 -8.46
CA SER A 163 -3.49 7.57 -7.70
C SER A 163 -2.70 8.48 -6.74
N THR A 164 -1.37 8.42 -6.67
CA THR A 164 -0.58 9.38 -5.86
C THR A 164 -0.46 10.76 -6.52
N SER A 165 -0.46 10.83 -7.86
CA SER A 165 -0.49 12.10 -8.60
C SER A 165 -1.81 12.86 -8.50
N LYS A 166 -2.83 12.28 -7.83
CA LYS A 166 -4.04 13.01 -7.45
C LYS A 166 -3.74 14.15 -6.47
N ILE A 167 -2.64 14.09 -5.71
CA ILE A 167 -2.22 15.18 -4.81
C ILE A 167 -1.94 16.47 -5.59
N PRO A 168 -0.93 16.56 -6.49
CA PRO A 168 -0.65 17.80 -7.22
C PRO A 168 -1.81 18.26 -8.11
N VAL A 169 -2.58 17.33 -8.70
CA VAL A 169 -3.79 17.67 -9.47
C VAL A 169 -4.87 18.32 -8.58
N SER A 170 -5.06 17.85 -7.34
CA SER A 170 -6.03 18.43 -6.40
C SER A 170 -5.64 19.82 -5.92
N VAL A 171 -4.35 20.04 -5.62
CA VAL A 171 -3.84 21.37 -5.24
C VAL A 171 -4.00 22.35 -6.41
N ALA A 172 -3.62 21.94 -7.62
CA ALA A 172 -3.77 22.75 -8.83
C ALA A 172 -5.23 23.11 -9.08
N ALA A 173 -6.16 22.17 -8.89
CA ALA A 173 -7.59 22.40 -9.06
C ALA A 173 -8.13 23.40 -8.03
N LEU A 174 -7.77 23.28 -6.74
CA LEU A 174 -8.19 24.22 -5.69
C LEU A 174 -7.63 25.64 -5.86
N ARG A 175 -6.42 25.77 -6.40
CA ARG A 175 -5.85 27.08 -6.80
C ARG A 175 -6.65 27.76 -7.90
N LYS A 176 -7.29 26.98 -8.79
CA LYS A 176 -8.12 27.49 -9.89
C LYS A 176 -9.56 27.75 -9.46
N ASP A 177 -10.14 26.85 -8.66
CA ASP A 177 -11.49 26.93 -8.14
C ASP A 177 -11.61 26.26 -6.75
N PRO A 178 -11.63 27.05 -5.66
CA PRO A 178 -11.80 26.54 -4.30
C PRO A 178 -13.12 25.80 -4.05
N THR A 179 -14.13 25.93 -4.91
CA THR A 179 -15.42 25.22 -4.75
C THR A 179 -15.31 23.73 -5.06
N LEU A 180 -14.22 23.28 -5.69
CA LEU A 180 -13.93 21.87 -5.99
C LEU A 180 -13.52 21.03 -4.78
N LEU A 181 -13.52 21.58 -3.56
CA LEU A 181 -13.15 20.86 -2.33
C LEU A 181 -13.90 19.51 -2.12
N PRO A 182 -15.22 19.38 -2.35
CA PRO A 182 -15.89 18.08 -2.25
C PRO A 182 -15.40 17.05 -3.28
N THR A 183 -14.97 17.53 -4.45
CA THR A 183 -14.37 16.69 -5.51
C THR A 183 -12.95 16.27 -5.13
N VAL A 184 -12.17 17.14 -4.49
CA VAL A 184 -10.87 16.79 -3.90
C VAL A 184 -11.02 15.74 -2.80
N GLN A 185 -11.97 15.93 -1.88
CA GLN A 185 -12.27 14.94 -0.84
C GLN A 185 -12.57 13.55 -1.44
N ALA A 186 -13.44 13.48 -2.46
CA ALA A 186 -13.68 12.21 -3.16
C ALA A 186 -12.42 11.63 -3.85
N ALA A 187 -11.62 12.46 -4.53
CA ALA A 187 -10.43 12.04 -5.25
C ALA A 187 -9.27 11.60 -4.34
N ILE A 188 -9.16 12.17 -3.13
CA ILE A 188 -8.11 11.88 -2.15
C ILE A 188 -8.56 10.77 -1.19
N GLU A 189 -9.63 11.00 -0.41
CA GLU A 189 -10.07 10.11 0.67
C GLU A 189 -10.41 8.70 0.17
N LYS A 190 -11.18 8.65 -0.91
CA LYS A 190 -11.75 7.42 -1.50
C LYS A 190 -10.98 6.95 -2.71
N SER A 191 -10.00 7.73 -3.18
CA SER A 191 -9.31 7.52 -4.45
C SER A 191 -10.25 7.46 -5.67
N ASP A 192 -11.35 8.23 -5.67
CA ASP A 192 -12.31 8.25 -6.77
C ASP A 192 -11.62 8.69 -8.09
N ASN A 193 -11.92 7.98 -9.18
CA ASN A 193 -11.32 8.23 -10.51
C ASN A 193 -12.15 9.19 -11.37
N ALA A 194 -13.47 9.26 -11.19
CA ALA A 194 -14.32 10.24 -11.87
C ALA A 194 -14.11 11.64 -11.27
N ALA A 195 -14.01 11.74 -9.95
CA ALA A 195 -13.66 12.97 -9.25
C ALA A 195 -12.26 13.45 -9.68
N ALA A 196 -11.25 12.58 -9.68
CA ALA A 196 -9.90 12.92 -10.14
C ALA A 196 -9.85 13.34 -11.63
N THR A 197 -10.70 12.75 -12.48
CA THR A 197 -10.84 13.17 -13.88
C THR A 197 -11.49 14.55 -13.98
N THR A 198 -12.51 14.83 -13.17
CA THR A 198 -13.17 16.15 -13.08
C THR A 198 -12.18 17.24 -12.64
N LEU A 199 -11.32 16.96 -11.64
CA LEU A 199 -10.26 17.88 -11.21
C LEU A 199 -9.26 18.16 -12.34
N TRP A 200 -8.82 17.12 -13.06
CA TRP A 200 -7.91 17.26 -14.20
C TRP A 200 -8.54 18.08 -15.35
N GLU A 201 -9.77 17.76 -15.74
CA GLU A 201 -10.50 18.46 -16.82
C GLU A 201 -10.87 19.90 -16.43
N SER A 202 -11.04 20.20 -15.14
CA SER A 202 -11.25 21.58 -14.67
C SER A 202 -10.06 22.50 -14.97
N LEU A 203 -8.84 21.96 -15.11
CA LEU A 203 -7.62 22.74 -15.28
C LEU A 203 -7.46 23.30 -16.70
N GLY A 204 -7.96 22.61 -17.74
CA GLY A 204 -7.88 23.06 -19.14
C GLY A 204 -7.62 21.91 -20.11
N THR A 205 -6.83 22.15 -21.17
CA THR A 205 -6.29 21.06 -21.99
C THR A 205 -5.37 20.15 -21.15
N PRO A 206 -5.07 18.91 -21.59
CA PRO A 206 -4.14 18.03 -20.87
C PRO A 206 -2.76 18.66 -20.66
N GLU A 207 -2.31 19.56 -21.54
CA GLU A 207 -1.06 20.30 -21.43
C GLU A 207 -1.16 21.46 -20.42
N GLU A 208 -2.32 22.09 -20.28
CA GLU A 208 -2.59 23.10 -19.25
C GLU A 208 -2.68 22.45 -17.86
N ALA A 209 -3.42 21.34 -17.77
CA ALA A 209 -3.52 20.52 -16.56
C ALA A 209 -2.16 19.94 -16.13
N GLY A 210 -1.36 19.47 -17.10
CA GLY A 210 0.01 19.02 -16.89
C GLY A 210 0.88 20.12 -16.30
N ARG A 211 0.93 21.31 -16.94
CA ARG A 211 1.71 22.45 -16.42
C ARG A 211 1.25 22.92 -15.03
N ALA A 212 -0.05 22.90 -14.76
CA ALA A 212 -0.58 23.32 -13.46
C ALA A 212 -0.21 22.32 -12.35
N ALA A 213 -0.24 21.01 -12.63
CA ALA A 213 0.23 19.98 -11.71
C ALA A 213 1.77 19.97 -11.57
N GLU A 214 2.53 20.21 -12.65
CA GLU A 214 3.98 20.39 -12.59
C GLU A 214 4.36 21.59 -11.72
N GLN A 215 3.66 22.74 -11.81
CA GLN A 215 3.95 23.89 -10.96
C GLN A 215 3.79 23.54 -9.47
N VAL A 216 2.77 22.76 -9.10
CA VAL A 216 2.63 22.27 -7.72
C VAL A 216 3.81 21.38 -7.30
N LEU A 217 4.30 20.51 -8.18
CA LEU A 217 5.51 19.72 -7.92
C LEU A 217 6.74 20.62 -7.69
N ARG A 218 6.93 21.65 -8.53
CA ARG A 218 8.03 22.63 -8.40
C ARG A 218 7.95 23.43 -7.10
N ASP A 219 6.76 23.84 -6.68
CA ASP A 219 6.54 24.54 -5.41
C ASP A 219 6.87 23.65 -4.20
N GLY A 220 6.67 22.33 -4.33
CA GLY A 220 7.10 21.31 -3.36
C GLY A 220 8.56 20.85 -3.51
N GLY A 221 9.36 21.52 -4.35
CA GLY A 221 10.79 21.21 -4.55
C GLY A 221 11.11 20.08 -5.53
N ASP A 222 10.12 19.44 -6.16
CA ASP A 222 10.32 18.44 -7.21
C ASP A 222 10.61 19.15 -8.55
N THR A 223 11.90 19.27 -8.86
CA THR A 223 12.41 19.93 -10.08
C THR A 223 12.56 19.01 -11.29
N THR A 224 12.28 17.71 -11.14
CA THR A 224 12.71 16.63 -12.05
C THR A 224 11.54 15.91 -12.71
N THR A 225 10.43 15.72 -11.99
CA THR A 225 9.24 15.03 -12.48
C THR A 225 8.53 15.86 -13.55
N HIS A 226 8.08 15.18 -14.60
CA HIS A 226 7.24 15.72 -15.66
C HIS A 226 5.89 15.01 -15.68
N VAL A 227 4.79 15.76 -15.63
CA VAL A 227 3.45 15.18 -15.54
C VAL A 227 3.00 14.71 -16.92
N GLU A 228 2.64 13.44 -17.04
CA GLU A 228 2.20 12.89 -18.31
C GLU A 228 0.81 13.43 -18.70
N THR A 229 0.71 13.95 -19.92
CA THR A 229 -0.48 14.60 -20.49
C THR A 229 -1.19 13.71 -21.50
N ARG A 230 -0.50 12.69 -22.03
CA ARG A 230 -1.04 11.69 -22.96
C ARG A 230 -1.52 10.45 -22.22
N LYS A 231 -2.64 9.87 -22.65
CA LYS A 231 -3.04 8.53 -22.19
C LYS A 231 -2.23 7.48 -22.97
N VAL A 232 -0.99 7.22 -22.53
CA VAL A 232 -0.08 6.24 -23.16
C VAL A 232 -0.75 4.87 -23.22
N ARG A 233 -1.37 4.46 -22.11
CA ARG A 233 -2.39 3.41 -22.00
C ARG A 233 -3.77 4.07 -21.94
N PRO A 234 -4.66 3.87 -22.94
CA PRO A 234 -5.96 4.55 -23.02
C PRO A 234 -6.91 4.30 -21.85
N GLU A 235 -6.78 3.15 -21.18
CA GLU A 235 -7.61 2.72 -20.06
C GLU A 235 -7.28 3.41 -18.72
N PHE A 236 -6.18 4.17 -18.66
CA PHE A 236 -5.75 4.92 -17.47
C PHE A 236 -5.71 6.43 -17.71
N THR A 237 -5.70 7.22 -16.64
CA THR A 237 -5.49 8.68 -16.73
C THR A 237 -4.05 8.99 -17.12
N SER A 238 -3.81 10.11 -17.81
CA SER A 238 -2.45 10.51 -18.19
C SER A 238 -1.60 10.82 -16.95
N PHE A 239 -2.12 11.64 -16.04
CA PHE A 239 -1.44 12.02 -14.81
C PHE A 239 -1.08 10.84 -13.91
N GLY A 240 -1.84 9.73 -13.97
CA GLY A 240 -1.52 8.48 -13.26
C GLY A 240 -0.35 7.69 -13.86
N GLN A 241 0.00 7.96 -15.13
CA GLN A 241 1.08 7.29 -15.87
C GLN A 241 2.41 8.05 -15.80
N THR A 242 2.41 9.29 -15.28
CA THR A 242 3.57 10.05 -14.81
C THR A 242 4.58 9.15 -14.12
N GLN A 243 5.81 9.07 -14.65
CA GLN A 243 6.90 8.38 -13.96
C GLN A 243 7.42 9.28 -12.85
N TRP A 244 7.38 8.79 -11.61
CA TRP A 244 7.72 9.56 -10.42
C TRP A 244 8.60 8.70 -9.50
N SER A 245 9.84 9.13 -9.26
CA SER A 245 10.75 8.40 -8.38
C SER A 245 10.28 8.46 -6.93
N LEU A 246 10.75 7.53 -6.10
CA LEU A 246 10.46 7.58 -4.66
C LEU A 246 11.15 8.77 -3.99
N ALA A 247 12.35 9.15 -4.43
CA ALA A 247 13.08 10.28 -3.85
C ALA A 247 12.39 11.62 -4.13
N ASP A 248 12.02 11.87 -5.39
CA ASP A 248 11.31 13.11 -5.78
C ASP A 248 9.93 13.17 -5.11
N GLN A 249 9.22 12.03 -5.01
CA GLN A 249 7.93 11.94 -4.32
C GLN A 249 8.03 12.16 -2.79
N ALA A 250 9.09 11.68 -2.15
CA ALA A 250 9.36 11.93 -0.73
C ALA A 250 9.77 13.39 -0.48
N ALA A 251 10.57 13.99 -1.37
CA ALA A 251 10.92 15.41 -1.32
C ALA A 251 9.67 16.30 -1.49
N PHE A 252 8.83 16.00 -2.48
CA PHE A 252 7.57 16.72 -2.71
C PHE A 252 6.65 16.71 -1.49
N ILE A 253 6.39 15.52 -0.91
CA ILE A 253 5.43 15.43 0.20
C ILE A 253 5.94 16.12 1.48
N THR A 254 7.26 16.15 1.68
CA THR A 254 7.91 16.83 2.81
C THR A 254 7.66 18.34 2.80
N HIS A 255 7.57 18.94 1.61
CA HIS A 255 7.31 20.38 1.43
C HIS A 255 5.84 20.72 1.11
N LEU A 256 4.95 19.72 1.04
CA LEU A 256 3.54 19.94 0.75
C LEU A 256 2.85 20.94 1.72
N PRO A 257 3.15 20.99 3.03
CA PRO A 257 2.58 22.01 3.93
C PRO A 257 2.91 23.46 3.55
N GLN A 258 4.02 23.68 2.84
CA GLN A 258 4.51 24.99 2.39
C GLN A 258 3.93 25.39 1.02
N VAL A 259 3.34 24.46 0.28
CA VAL A 259 2.74 24.70 -1.04
C VAL A 259 1.44 25.47 -0.91
N GLU A 260 1.33 26.62 -1.57
CA GLU A 260 0.11 27.45 -1.55
C GLU A 260 -1.12 26.63 -2.00
N GLY A 261 -2.20 26.70 -1.23
CA GLY A 261 -3.45 25.97 -1.51
C GLY A 261 -3.44 24.47 -1.17
N ALA A 262 -2.35 23.92 -0.64
CA ALA A 262 -2.26 22.48 -0.36
C ALA A 262 -2.94 22.02 0.94
N ALA A 263 -3.19 22.92 1.91
CA ALA A 263 -3.72 22.55 3.22
C ALA A 263 -5.03 21.72 3.18
N PRO A 264 -6.04 21.99 2.32
CA PRO A 264 -7.24 21.15 2.23
C PRO A 264 -6.99 19.78 1.57
N VAL A 265 -5.92 19.63 0.80
CA VAL A 265 -5.49 18.33 0.24
C VAL A 265 -4.79 17.51 1.31
N LEU A 266 -3.96 18.14 2.14
CA LEU A 266 -3.30 17.52 3.29
C LEU A 266 -4.31 17.06 4.37
N ASP A 267 -5.33 17.87 4.63
CA ASP A 267 -6.48 17.52 5.48
C ASP A 267 -7.21 16.27 4.97
N ALA A 268 -7.59 16.25 3.69
CA ALA A 268 -8.19 15.07 3.05
C ALA A 268 -7.27 13.83 3.06
N MET A 269 -5.93 14.01 3.08
CA MET A 269 -4.96 12.91 3.21
C MET A 269 -4.90 12.29 4.62
N HIS A 270 -5.38 12.97 5.66
CA HIS A 270 -5.63 12.36 6.97
C HIS A 270 -6.97 11.61 7.04
N HIS A 271 -7.85 11.78 6.04
CA HIS A 271 -9.21 11.25 6.00
C HIS A 271 -9.43 10.14 4.94
N VAL A 272 -8.34 9.50 4.48
CA VAL A 272 -8.40 8.32 3.62
C VAL A 272 -9.16 7.18 4.29
N ILE A 273 -10.05 6.54 3.53
CA ILE A 273 -10.99 5.54 4.06
C ILE A 273 -10.27 4.29 4.64
N PRO A 274 -10.82 3.64 5.68
CA PRO A 274 -10.17 2.50 6.34
C PRO A 274 -9.75 1.37 5.41
N GLU A 275 -10.52 1.13 4.34
CA GLU A 275 -10.26 0.10 3.32
C GLU A 275 -8.98 0.38 2.50
N GLN A 276 -8.42 1.58 2.57
CA GLN A 276 -7.15 1.97 1.91
C GLN A 276 -6.03 2.27 2.92
N ALA A 277 -6.29 2.15 4.23
CA ALA A 277 -5.34 2.47 5.32
C ALA A 277 -4.33 1.34 5.63
N TYR A 278 -3.96 0.54 4.64
CA TYR A 278 -2.82 -0.39 4.72
C TYR A 278 -1.48 0.37 4.61
N GLY A 279 -0.36 -0.33 4.81
CA GLY A 279 0.97 0.25 4.59
C GLY A 279 1.25 1.49 5.44
N LEU A 280 1.64 2.61 4.82
CA LEU A 280 1.90 3.88 5.50
C LEU A 280 0.66 4.43 6.23
N GLY A 281 -0.57 4.04 5.83
CA GLY A 281 -1.80 4.36 6.55
C GLY A 281 -1.92 3.70 7.93
N THR A 282 -1.02 2.76 8.27
CA THR A 282 -0.90 2.16 9.61
C THR A 282 0.04 2.93 10.55
N LEU A 283 0.63 4.05 10.08
CA LEU A 283 1.45 4.93 10.90
C LEU A 283 0.57 6.00 11.55
N ALA A 284 0.71 6.18 12.87
CA ALA A 284 -0.10 7.15 13.61
C ALA A 284 0.16 8.58 13.11
N GLY A 285 -0.92 9.33 12.87
CA GLY A 285 -0.84 10.72 12.41
C GLY A 285 -0.45 10.93 10.94
N ALA A 286 -0.22 9.88 10.16
CA ALA A 286 0.18 10.02 8.76
C ALA A 286 -0.92 10.65 7.89
N ALA A 287 -0.56 11.71 7.14
CA ALA A 287 -1.32 12.13 5.97
C ALA A 287 -0.80 11.36 4.77
N PHE A 288 -1.60 10.51 4.13
CA PHE A 288 -1.11 9.60 3.10
C PHE A 288 -2.00 9.51 1.86
N LYS A 289 -1.44 8.98 0.76
CA LYS A 289 -2.19 8.60 -0.43
C LYS A 289 -1.62 7.33 -1.05
N GLY A 290 -2.46 6.33 -1.26
CA GLY A 290 -2.15 5.14 -2.07
C GLY A 290 -2.45 5.32 -3.55
N GLY A 291 -1.70 4.60 -4.38
CA GLY A 291 -1.93 4.44 -5.81
C GLY A 291 -1.41 3.09 -6.31
N TRP A 292 -2.16 2.45 -7.20
CA TRP A 292 -1.87 1.11 -7.70
C TRP A 292 -2.34 0.94 -9.14
N GLY A 293 -1.75 -0.02 -9.84
CA GLY A 293 -2.21 -0.46 -11.16
C GLY A 293 -1.31 -1.54 -11.76
N PRO A 294 -1.83 -2.33 -12.72
CA PRO A 294 -1.09 -3.39 -13.40
C PRO A 294 -0.11 -2.85 -14.45
N ASP A 295 0.98 -3.59 -14.70
CA ASP A 295 1.76 -3.50 -15.93
C ASP A 295 0.97 -4.05 -17.15
N GLU A 296 1.65 -4.28 -18.28
CA GLU A 296 1.02 -4.85 -19.48
C GLU A 296 0.76 -6.37 -19.35
N ASN A 297 1.40 -7.03 -18.40
CA ASN A 297 1.24 -8.45 -18.07
C ASN A 297 0.20 -8.70 -16.96
N GLY A 298 -0.44 -7.63 -16.44
CA GLY A 298 -1.40 -7.70 -15.34
C GLY A 298 -0.80 -7.64 -13.94
N ARG A 299 0.53 -7.56 -13.79
CA ARG A 299 1.22 -7.53 -12.49
C ARG A 299 1.19 -6.15 -11.87
N TYR A 300 0.67 -6.03 -10.66
CA TYR A 300 0.50 -4.76 -9.98
C TYR A 300 1.82 -4.15 -9.50
N LEU A 301 1.98 -2.84 -9.70
CA LEU A 301 2.77 -1.99 -8.84
C LEU A 301 1.82 -1.30 -7.86
N VAL A 302 2.14 -1.38 -6.57
CA VAL A 302 1.39 -0.72 -5.48
C VAL A 302 2.34 0.24 -4.79
N ARG A 303 1.97 1.52 -4.69
CA ARG A 303 2.78 2.57 -4.05
C ARG A 303 1.96 3.43 -3.10
N GLN A 304 2.64 4.01 -2.12
CA GLN A 304 2.08 4.99 -1.20
C GLN A 304 3.08 6.11 -0.98
N VAL A 305 2.55 7.30 -0.72
CA VAL A 305 3.30 8.45 -0.22
C VAL A 305 2.62 8.95 1.05
N ALA A 306 3.40 9.35 2.05
CA ALA A 306 2.88 9.95 3.28
C ALA A 306 3.78 11.07 3.81
N LEU A 307 3.17 12.03 4.47
CA LEU A 307 3.81 12.92 5.43
C LEU A 307 3.48 12.39 6.83
N VAL A 308 4.51 12.17 7.65
CA VAL A 308 4.37 11.68 9.02
C VAL A 308 4.87 12.75 9.97
N ASP A 309 4.03 13.14 10.93
CA ASP A 309 4.44 14.01 12.03
C ASP A 309 5.10 13.20 13.15
N THR A 310 6.21 13.70 13.70
CA THR A 310 7.04 12.99 14.67
C THR A 310 7.61 13.95 15.71
N PRO A 311 8.05 13.47 16.89
CA PRO A 311 8.73 14.33 17.87
C PRO A 311 10.02 15.00 17.36
N ALA A 312 10.59 14.52 16.25
CA ALA A 312 11.75 15.10 15.57
C ALA A 312 11.38 16.03 14.40
N GLY A 313 10.08 16.28 14.17
CA GLY A 313 9.55 17.04 13.04
C GLY A 313 8.96 16.17 11.92
N LEU A 314 8.57 16.82 10.84
CA LEU A 314 7.91 16.18 9.68
C LEU A 314 8.88 15.31 8.87
N VAL A 315 8.43 14.11 8.49
CA VAL A 315 9.14 13.17 7.63
C VAL A 315 8.27 12.79 6.44
N GLY A 316 8.72 13.07 5.22
CA GLY A 316 8.10 12.55 4.01
C GLY A 316 8.63 11.16 3.69
N VAL A 317 7.74 10.25 3.32
CA VAL A 317 8.06 8.85 3.01
C VAL A 317 7.32 8.43 1.73
N ALA A 318 8.03 7.81 0.80
CA ALA A 318 7.47 7.20 -0.40
C ALA A 318 7.90 5.73 -0.50
N VAL A 319 6.97 4.84 -0.80
CA VAL A 319 7.19 3.38 -0.89
C VAL A 319 6.54 2.81 -2.14
N ALA A 320 7.16 1.82 -2.76
CA ALA A 320 6.57 1.04 -3.85
C ALA A 320 6.90 -0.45 -3.73
N VAL A 321 5.98 -1.29 -4.22
CA VAL A 321 6.12 -2.75 -4.24
C VAL A 321 5.58 -3.32 -5.55
N GLN A 322 6.31 -4.27 -6.12
CA GLN A 322 5.84 -5.26 -7.08
C GLN A 322 5.85 -6.65 -6.42
N PRO A 323 4.69 -7.26 -6.10
CA PRO A 323 4.63 -8.52 -5.38
C PRO A 323 4.96 -9.73 -6.27
N ALA A 324 5.37 -10.84 -5.64
CA ALA A 324 5.83 -12.05 -6.31
C ALA A 324 4.79 -12.62 -7.30
N ASP A 325 3.53 -12.70 -6.87
CA ASP A 325 2.38 -13.17 -7.67
C ASP A 325 1.78 -12.08 -8.59
N GLY A 326 2.17 -10.82 -8.40
CA GLY A 326 1.63 -9.67 -9.12
C GLY A 326 0.23 -9.21 -8.68
N THR A 327 -0.34 -9.73 -7.58
CA THR A 327 -1.68 -9.33 -7.11
C THR A 327 -1.68 -7.98 -6.36
N TYR A 328 -2.82 -7.30 -6.30
CA TYR A 328 -2.95 -6.08 -5.51
C TYR A 328 -2.88 -6.38 -4.00
N GLU A 329 -3.44 -7.52 -3.59
CA GLU A 329 -3.59 -8.00 -2.22
C GLU A 329 -2.23 -8.36 -1.59
N ALA A 330 -1.36 -9.05 -2.32
CA ALA A 330 0.02 -9.28 -1.88
C ALA A 330 0.81 -7.96 -1.80
N GLY A 331 0.56 -7.00 -2.69
CA GLY A 331 1.17 -5.68 -2.65
C GLY A 331 0.78 -4.87 -1.40
N GLN A 332 -0.50 -4.88 -1.02
CA GLN A 332 -0.99 -4.30 0.24
C GLN A 332 -0.35 -4.94 1.47
N THR A 333 -0.21 -6.27 1.44
CA THR A 333 0.42 -7.06 2.52
C THR A 333 1.90 -6.69 2.69
N ALA A 334 2.66 -6.69 1.60
CA ALA A 334 4.08 -6.34 1.60
C ALA A 334 4.35 -4.87 1.94
N LEU A 335 3.49 -3.93 1.51
CA LEU A 335 3.56 -2.54 1.96
C LEU A 335 3.31 -2.39 3.46
N THR A 336 2.41 -3.20 4.03
CA THR A 336 2.13 -3.20 5.48
C THR A 336 3.29 -3.78 6.29
N ALA A 337 3.93 -4.85 5.78
CA ALA A 337 5.17 -5.38 6.35
C ALA A 337 6.31 -4.35 6.29
N LEU A 338 6.47 -3.64 5.16
CA LEU A 338 7.48 -2.58 4.99
C LEU A 338 7.22 -1.37 5.90
N ALA A 339 5.98 -0.89 6.00
CA ALA A 339 5.62 0.22 6.89
C ALA A 339 5.85 -0.12 8.38
N GLY A 340 5.61 -1.38 8.77
CA GLY A 340 6.01 -1.89 10.09
C GLY A 340 7.53 -1.97 10.26
N ALA A 341 8.26 -2.37 9.21
CA ALA A 341 9.72 -2.52 9.22
C ALA A 341 10.46 -1.17 9.37
N ILE A 342 10.03 -0.13 8.66
CA ILE A 342 10.68 1.19 8.65
C ILE A 342 10.22 2.11 9.79
N ARG A 343 9.24 1.69 10.61
CA ARG A 343 8.57 2.57 11.59
C ARG A 343 9.55 3.34 12.47
N GLY A 344 10.52 2.66 13.08
CA GLY A 344 11.50 3.31 13.97
C GLY A 344 12.42 4.31 13.24
N VAL A 345 12.83 3.99 12.01
CA VAL A 345 13.63 4.88 11.15
C VAL A 345 12.86 6.17 10.80
N VAL A 346 11.54 6.05 10.60
CA VAL A 346 10.63 7.17 10.33
C VAL A 346 10.37 7.98 11.60
N THR A 347 9.98 7.35 12.71
CA THR A 347 9.59 8.06 13.95
C THR A 347 10.76 8.50 14.83
N GLY A 348 11.98 8.01 14.58
CA GLY A 348 13.16 8.26 15.41
C GLY A 348 13.09 7.56 16.78
N ALA A 349 12.53 6.35 16.83
CA ALA A 349 12.21 5.60 18.05
C ALA A 349 12.50 4.10 17.94
#